data_AF-A0A3N7DLG5-F1
#
_entry.id   AF-A0A3N7DLG5-F1
#
_cell.length_a   1.000
_cell.length_b   1.000
_cell.length_c   1.000
_cell.angle_alpha   90.00
_cell.angle_beta   90.00
_cell.angle_gamma   90.00
#
_symmetry.space_group_name_H-M   'P 1'
#
loop_
_entity.id
_entity.type
_entity.pdbx_description
1 polymer ?
#
loop_
_entity_poly.entity_id
_entity_poly.type
_entity_poly.pdbx_seq_one_letter_code
_entity_poly.pdbx_strand_id
1 'polypeptide(L)'
;MPTKEEVTRKVTTEVAKEAGISPDRVKEEHVLADYPIYLDKVALGMLTLTLRKYIKTYRSDQTIVVKEVRKSGLTVKSLIELIYEKLK
;
A
#
# COMPACT_ATOMS: atom_id res chain seq x y z
N MET A 1 -16.37 -3.46 -8.13
CA MET A 1 -15.41 -3.16 -7.05
C MET A 1 -14.43 -4.30 -6.93
N PRO A 2 -13.14 -4.04 -6.68
CA PRO A 2 -12.16 -5.11 -6.54
C PRO A 2 -12.40 -5.91 -5.26
N THR A 3 -12.09 -7.20 -5.29
CA THR A 3 -12.18 -8.07 -4.11
C THR A 3 -11.05 -7.76 -3.12
N LYS A 4 -11.20 -8.20 -1.85
CA LYS A 4 -10.11 -8.06 -0.86
C LYS A 4 -8.82 -8.72 -1.33
N GLU A 5 -8.92 -9.87 -2.01
CA GLU A 5 -7.77 -10.59 -2.57
C GLU A 5 -7.09 -9.81 -3.71
N GLU A 6 -7.85 -9.13 -4.56
CA GLU A 6 -7.30 -8.25 -5.59
C GLU A 6 -6.59 -7.05 -4.98
N VAL A 7 -7.16 -6.44 -3.95
CA VAL A 7 -6.53 -5.34 -3.21
C VAL A 7 -5.25 -5.83 -2.52
N THR A 8 -5.29 -6.97 -1.83
CA THR A 8 -4.11 -7.59 -1.21
C THR A 8 -3.01 -7.80 -2.23
N ARG A 9 -3.29 -8.49 -3.35
CA ARG A 9 -2.30 -8.72 -4.40
C ARG A 9 -1.73 -7.40 -4.93
N LYS A 10 -2.59 -6.42 -5.22
CA LYS A 10 -2.16 -5.12 -5.73
C LYS A 10 -1.23 -4.40 -4.75
N VAL A 11 -1.63 -4.28 -3.49
CA VAL A 11 -0.83 -3.59 -2.47
C VAL A 11 0.50 -4.31 -2.25
N THR A 12 0.50 -5.64 -2.10
CA THR A 12 1.72 -6.43 -1.90
C THR A 12 2.69 -6.27 -3.08
N THR A 13 2.19 -6.30 -4.32
CA THR A 13 3.03 -6.10 -5.51
C THR A 13 3.65 -4.70 -5.55
N GLU A 14 2.89 -3.65 -5.26
CA GLU A 14 3.44 -2.28 -5.28
C GLU A 14 4.42 -2.04 -4.12
N VAL A 15 4.14 -2.58 -2.93
CA VAL A 15 5.08 -2.53 -1.80
C VAL A 15 6.39 -3.25 -2.14
N ALA A 16 6.31 -4.46 -2.71
CA ALA A 16 7.46 -5.24 -3.13
C ALA A 16 8.31 -4.50 -4.16
N LYS A 17 7.64 -3.88 -5.15
CA LYS A 17 8.28 -3.08 -6.19
C LYS A 17 9.05 -1.89 -5.63
N GLU A 18 8.44 -1.11 -4.74
CA GLU A 18 9.10 0.06 -4.14
C GLU A 18 10.23 -0.34 -3.17
N ALA A 19 10.13 -1.51 -2.54
CA ALA A 19 11.16 -2.07 -1.67
C ALA A 19 12.30 -2.78 -2.43
N GLY A 20 12.14 -3.01 -3.74
CA GLY A 20 13.12 -3.78 -4.52
C GLY A 20 13.25 -5.25 -4.10
N ILE A 21 12.17 -5.84 -3.57
CA ILE A 21 12.13 -7.25 -3.14
C ILE A 21 11.06 -8.03 -3.88
N SER A 22 11.10 -9.36 -3.76
CA SER A 22 10.09 -10.22 -4.38
C SER A 22 8.76 -10.16 -3.60
N PRO A 23 7.58 -10.17 -4.27
CA PRO A 23 6.28 -10.10 -3.61
C PRO A 23 6.01 -11.21 -2.58
N ASP A 24 6.55 -12.41 -2.77
CA ASP A 24 6.49 -13.53 -1.83
C ASP A 24 7.22 -13.26 -0.50
N ARG A 25 8.12 -12.27 -0.47
CA ARG A 25 8.82 -11.84 0.75
C ARG A 25 8.05 -10.76 1.52
N VAL A 26 6.96 -10.24 0.97
CA VAL A 26 6.13 -9.24 1.63
C VAL A 26 5.03 -9.95 2.42
N LYS A 27 5.12 -9.87 3.75
CA LYS A 27 4.11 -10.41 4.66
C LYS A 27 3.25 -9.30 5.24
N GLU A 28 2.04 -9.65 5.64
CA GLU A 28 1.04 -8.70 6.16
C GLU A 28 1.50 -7.99 7.44
N GLU A 29 2.27 -8.67 8.27
CA GLU A 29 2.83 -8.17 9.53
C GLU A 29 4.01 -7.21 9.35
N HIS A 30 4.63 -7.16 8.17
CA HIS A 30 5.79 -6.30 7.95
C HIS A 30 5.42 -4.82 8.01
N VAL A 31 6.23 -4.04 8.70
CA VAL A 31 6.13 -2.58 8.75
C VAL A 31 6.75 -2.00 7.49
N LEU A 32 6.06 -1.06 6.83
CA LEU A 32 6.50 -0.51 5.55
C LEU A 32 7.86 0.18 5.65
N ALA A 33 8.13 0.85 6.76
CA ALA A 33 9.36 1.61 7.00
C ALA A 33 10.43 0.83 7.79
N ASP A 34 10.30 -0.50 7.90
CA ASP A 34 11.24 -1.36 8.63
C ASP A 34 11.66 -2.59 7.78
N TYR A 35 12.74 -3.26 8.18
CA TYR A 35 13.17 -4.50 7.55
C TYR A 35 12.06 -5.56 7.60
N PRO A 36 11.78 -6.29 6.50
CA PRO A 36 12.56 -6.39 5.26
C PRO A 36 12.12 -5.44 4.14
N ILE A 37 11.19 -4.51 4.37
CA ILE A 37 10.63 -3.64 3.33
C ILE A 37 11.42 -2.33 3.22
N TYR A 38 11.61 -1.62 4.34
CA TYR A 38 12.38 -0.39 4.46
C TYR A 38 12.09 0.66 3.36
N LEU A 39 10.81 1.05 3.21
CA LEU A 39 10.44 2.15 2.32
C LEU A 39 10.80 3.50 2.95
N ASP A 40 11.70 4.23 2.29
CA ASP A 40 12.03 5.59 2.68
C ASP A 40 10.88 6.59 2.38
N LYS A 41 11.08 7.86 2.71
CA LYS A 41 10.05 8.90 2.48
C LYS A 41 9.68 9.05 1.00
N VAL A 42 10.63 8.85 0.08
CA VAL A 42 10.43 9.00 -1.35
C VAL A 42 9.61 7.81 -1.87
N ALA A 43 10.03 6.59 -1.54
CA ALA A 43 9.33 5.35 -1.86
C ALA A 43 7.90 5.33 -1.31
N LEU A 44 7.69 5.75 -0.06
CA LEU A 44 6.34 5.91 0.52
C LEU A 44 5.49 6.94 -0.25
N GLY A 45 6.12 7.99 -0.77
CA GLY A 45 5.46 8.97 -1.64
C GLY A 45 5.02 8.37 -2.97
N MET A 46 5.92 7.62 -3.62
CA MET A 46 5.63 6.93 -4.89
C MET A 46 4.54 5.87 -4.72
N LEU A 47 4.63 5.04 -3.67
CA LEU A 47 3.60 4.08 -3.29
C LEU A 47 2.24 4.76 -3.12
N THR A 48 2.20 5.91 -2.43
CA THR A 48 0.96 6.69 -2.24
C THR A 48 0.35 7.11 -3.57
N LEU A 49 1.16 7.60 -4.53
CA LEU A 49 0.66 8.03 -5.83
C LEU A 49 0.10 6.87 -6.64
N THR A 50 0.79 5.73 -6.63
CA THR A 50 0.34 4.53 -7.34
C THR A 50 -0.98 3.99 -6.77
N LEU A 51 -1.08 3.90 -5.44
CA LEU A 51 -2.30 3.45 -4.76
C LEU A 51 -3.45 4.46 -4.91
N ARG A 52 -3.16 5.76 -4.92
CA ARG A 52 -4.16 6.79 -5.23
C ARG A 52 -4.72 6.61 -6.64
N LYS A 53 -3.86 6.38 -7.64
CA LYS A 53 -4.31 6.11 -9.02
C LYS A 53 -5.24 4.90 -9.05
N TYR A 54 -4.87 3.82 -8.34
CA TYR A 54 -5.69 2.62 -8.22
C TYR A 54 -7.06 2.90 -7.59
N ILE A 55 -7.12 3.63 -6.47
CA ILE A 55 -8.39 4.04 -5.84
C ILE A 55 -9.25 4.84 -6.83
N LYS A 56 -8.68 5.84 -7.50
CA LYS A 56 -9.39 6.72 -8.43
C LYS A 56 -9.98 5.99 -9.65
N THR A 57 -9.44 4.82 -10.01
CA THR A 57 -10.01 3.96 -11.06
C THR A 57 -11.39 3.40 -10.70
N TYR A 58 -11.67 3.19 -9.41
CA TYR A 58 -12.94 2.62 -8.95
C TYR A 58 -13.81 3.61 -8.16
N ARG A 59 -13.20 4.55 -7.45
CA ARG A 59 -13.84 5.58 -6.62
C ARG A 59 -13.16 6.93 -6.85
N SER A 60 -13.72 7.72 -7.76
CA SER A 60 -13.16 9.02 -8.16
C SER A 60 -13.28 10.09 -7.08
N ASP A 61 -14.20 9.92 -6.11
CA ASP A 61 -14.40 10.77 -4.93
C ASP A 61 -13.42 10.43 -3.80
N GLN A 62 -12.96 9.19 -3.71
CA GLN A 62 -12.06 8.72 -2.65
C GLN A 62 -10.59 8.98 -2.97
N THR A 63 -9.73 9.02 -1.94
CA THR A 63 -8.29 9.22 -2.09
C THR A 63 -7.52 8.65 -0.90
N ILE A 64 -6.20 8.56 -1.07
CA ILE A 64 -5.23 8.32 0.00
C ILE A 64 -4.17 9.42 -0.03
N VAL A 65 -3.77 9.88 1.17
CA VAL A 65 -2.74 10.90 1.35
C VAL A 65 -1.48 10.32 1.97
N VAL A 66 -0.34 10.95 1.66
CA VAL A 66 0.97 10.47 2.11
C VAL A 66 1.11 10.44 3.63
N LYS A 67 0.35 11.27 4.36
CA LYS A 67 0.31 11.25 5.83
C LYS A 67 -0.28 9.95 6.38
N GLU A 68 -1.26 9.35 5.69
CA GLU A 68 -1.84 8.05 6.08
C GLU A 68 -0.81 6.93 5.89
N VAL A 69 -0.06 6.96 4.77
CA VAL A 69 0.94 5.95 4.40
C VAL A 69 2.24 6.07 5.22
N ARG A 70 2.62 7.29 5.63
CA ARG A 70 3.81 7.56 6.46
C ARG A 70 3.56 7.43 7.96
N LYS A 71 2.40 6.90 8.37
CA LYS A 71 2.12 6.68 9.79
C LYS A 71 3.17 5.72 10.36
N SER A 72 3.78 6.09 11.49
CA SER A 72 4.75 5.22 12.17
C SER A 72 4.10 3.87 12.51
N GLY A 73 4.83 2.79 12.27
CA GLY A 73 4.34 1.42 12.50
C GLY A 73 3.27 0.94 11.52
N LEU A 74 3.05 1.62 10.40
CA LEU A 74 2.08 1.15 9.40
C LEU A 74 2.56 -0.18 8.80
N THR A 75 1.75 -1.23 8.94
CA THR A 75 2.00 -2.55 8.36
C THR A 75 1.38 -2.68 6.97
N VAL A 76 1.82 -3.68 6.21
CA VAL A 76 1.19 -4.04 4.92
C VAL A 76 -0.29 -4.36 5.12
N LYS A 77 -0.66 -5.08 6.18
CA LYS A 77 -2.06 -5.37 6.53
C LYS A 77 -2.89 -4.11 6.68
N SER A 78 -2.42 -3.16 7.50
CA SER A 78 -3.14 -1.91 7.74
C SER A 78 -3.25 -1.07 6.46
N LEU A 79 -2.26 -1.13 5.58
CA LEU A 79 -2.34 -0.50 4.26
C LEU A 79 -3.40 -1.18 3.38
N ILE A 80 -3.45 -2.51 3.33
CA ILE A 80 -4.48 -3.26 2.59
C ILE A 80 -5.88 -2.89 3.09
N GLU A 81 -6.09 -2.91 4.40
CA GLU A 81 -7.36 -2.54 5.02
C GLU A 81 -7.76 -1.10 4.68
N LEU A 82 -6.81 -0.15 4.78
CA LEU A 82 -7.04 1.24 4.41
C LEU A 82 -7.48 1.38 2.94
N ILE A 83 -6.77 0.74 2.01
CA ILE A 83 -7.13 0.80 0.59
C ILE A 83 -8.48 0.14 0.33
N TYR A 84 -8.77 -0.99 0.97
CA TYR A 84 -10.04 -1.69 0.82
C TYR A 84 -11.22 -0.86 1.34
N GLU A 85 -11.08 -0.18 2.49
CA GLU A 85 -12.12 0.73 3.01
C GLU A 85 -12.36 1.94 2.09
N LYS A 86 -11.33 2.47 1.41
CA LYS A 86 -11.52 3.53 0.39
C LYS A 86 -12.23 3.04 -0.87
N LEU A 87 -12.28 1.73 -1.10
CA LEU A 87 -12.87 1.11 -2.29
C LEU A 87 -14.28 0.57 -2.05
N LYS A 88 -14.73 0.49 -0.79
CA LYS A 88 -16.14 0.28 -0.44
C LYS A 88 -16.93 1.57 -0.63
#